data_AF-A0A1N7Q2J8-F1
#
_entry.id   AF-A0A1N7Q2J8-F1
#
_cell.length_a   1.000
_cell.length_b   1.000
_cell.length_c   1.000
_cell.angle_alpha   90.00
_cell.angle_beta   90.00
_cell.angle_gamma   90.00
#
_symmetry.space_group_name_H-M   'P 1'
#
loop_
_entity.id
_entity.type
_entity.pdbx_description
1 polymer ?
#
loop_
_entity_poly.entity_id
_entity_poly.type
_entity_poly.pdbx_seq_one_letter_code
_entity_poly.pdbx_strand_id
1 'polypeptide(L)'
;MSKIWTKAQIKCALEEAGMTLTGLAELAGINPSQMRSVWSRPSRPAEKAIAEFLDVPAAELFPTRYPIRKSSLLSAENEARIAREKAARLSDKGAAA
;
A
#
# COMPACT_ATOMS: atom_id res chain seq x y z
N MET A 1 13.35 4.38 22.94
CA MET A 1 14.18 4.90 21.84
C MET A 1 13.39 4.73 20.55
N SER A 2 12.99 5.81 19.90
CA SER A 2 12.29 5.77 18.62
C SER A 2 13.22 5.22 17.54
N LYS A 3 12.94 4.02 17.04
CA LYS A 3 13.73 3.38 15.98
C LYS A 3 13.50 4.15 14.69
N ILE A 4 14.53 4.85 14.22
CA ILE A 4 14.49 5.55 12.93
C ILE A 4 14.69 4.51 11.83
N TRP A 5 13.61 4.07 11.21
CA TRP A 5 13.67 3.11 10.12
C TRP A 5 14.38 3.72 8.90
N THR A 6 15.52 3.15 8.55
CA THR A 6 16.21 3.44 7.29
C THR A 6 15.94 2.35 6.26
N LYS A 7 16.12 2.66 4.96
CA LYS A 7 16.02 1.67 3.88
C LYS A 7 16.86 0.41 4.14
N ALA A 8 18.06 0.59 4.69
CA ALA A 8 18.95 -0.52 5.03
C ALA A 8 18.38 -1.37 6.16
N GLN A 9 17.82 -0.76 7.21
CA GLN A 9 17.19 -1.49 8.32
C GLN A 9 15.96 -2.28 7.88
N ILE A 10 15.12 -1.72 7.01
CA ILE A 10 13.95 -2.43 6.48
C ILE A 10 14.39 -3.65 5.66
N LYS A 11 15.45 -3.50 4.83
CA LYS A 11 16.03 -4.63 4.10
C LYS A 11 16.62 -5.69 5.04
N CYS A 12 17.38 -5.26 6.04
CA CYS A 12 17.97 -6.16 7.04
C CYS A 12 16.88 -6.95 7.75
N ALA A 13 15.80 -6.30 8.20
CA ALA A 13 14.69 -6.96 8.87
C ALA A 13 13.94 -7.94 7.95
N LEU A 14 13.79 -7.62 6.66
CA LEU A 14 13.23 -8.56 5.67
C LEU A 14 14.14 -9.78 5.48
N GLU A 15 15.45 -9.58 5.36
CA GLU A 15 16.44 -10.64 5.20
C GLU A 15 16.57 -11.52 6.46
N GLU A 16 16.54 -10.92 7.66
CA GLU A 16 16.52 -11.62 8.95
C GLU A 16 15.27 -12.50 9.12
N ALA A 17 14.14 -12.06 8.57
CA ALA A 17 12.91 -12.83 8.53
C ALA A 17 12.88 -13.89 7.40
N GLY A 18 13.97 -14.02 6.63
CA GLY A 18 14.08 -14.98 5.53
C GLY A 18 13.25 -14.62 4.30
N MET A 19 12.81 -13.37 4.17
CA MET A 19 11.90 -12.92 3.13
C MET A 19 12.61 -12.00 2.13
N THR A 20 12.27 -12.15 0.85
CA THR A 20 12.76 -11.25 -0.20
C THR A 20 11.68 -10.26 -0.59
N LEU A 21 12.07 -9.09 -1.12
CA LEU A 21 11.11 -8.13 -1.68
C LEU A 21 10.25 -8.75 -2.79
N THR A 22 10.82 -9.65 -3.58
CA THR A 22 10.10 -10.35 -4.65
C THR A 22 9.09 -11.34 -4.06
N GLY A 23 9.51 -12.18 -3.10
CA GLY A 23 8.61 -13.13 -2.45
C GLY A 23 7.49 -12.45 -1.66
N LEU A 24 7.79 -11.31 -1.02
CA LEU A 24 6.77 -10.50 -0.35
C LEU A 24 5.79 -9.88 -1.36
N ALA A 25 6.27 -9.46 -2.53
CA ALA A 25 5.41 -8.97 -3.60
C ALA A 25 4.48 -10.07 -4.12
N GLU A 26 5.00 -11.28 -4.35
CA GLU A 26 4.21 -12.44 -4.77
C GLU A 26 3.17 -12.83 -3.72
N LEU A 27 3.55 -12.88 -2.44
CA LEU A 27 2.64 -13.17 -1.33
C LEU A 27 1.51 -12.14 -1.23
N ALA A 28 1.84 -10.86 -1.42
CA ALA A 28 0.86 -9.77 -1.39
C ALA A 28 0.05 -9.65 -2.71
N GLY A 29 0.36 -10.44 -3.74
CA GLY A 29 -0.25 -10.32 -5.07
C GLY A 29 0.08 -9.01 -5.79
N ILE A 30 1.21 -8.39 -5.47
CA ILE A 30 1.67 -7.12 -6.03
C ILE A 30 2.76 -7.37 -7.07
N ASN A 31 2.81 -6.56 -8.12
CA ASN A 31 3.89 -6.64 -9.10
C ASN A 31 5.27 -6.37 -8.44
N PRO A 32 6.27 -7.25 -8.59
CA PRO A 32 7.60 -7.06 -8.00
C PRO A 32 8.28 -5.73 -8.36
N SER A 33 8.00 -5.20 -9.56
CA SER A 33 8.46 -3.87 -9.98
C SER A 33 7.90 -2.76 -9.10
N GLN A 34 6.62 -2.87 -8.73
CA GLN A 34 5.97 -1.91 -7.83
C GLN A 34 6.61 -1.96 -6.43
N MET A 35 6.95 -3.15 -5.95
CA MET A 35 7.64 -3.32 -4.66
C MET A 35 9.04 -2.71 -4.67
N ARG A 36 9.79 -2.91 -5.76
CA ARG A 36 11.13 -2.30 -5.92
C ARG A 36 11.05 -0.78 -6.02
N SER A 37 9.99 -0.25 -6.63
CA SER A 37 9.76 1.20 -6.76
C SER A 37 9.39 1.89 -5.44
N VAL A 38 9.09 1.14 -4.36
CA VAL A 38 8.70 1.70 -3.06
C VAL A 38 9.71 2.71 -2.52
N TRP A 39 10.99 2.58 -2.88
CA TRP A 39 12.05 3.49 -2.45
C TRP A 39 12.05 4.83 -3.19
N SER A 40 11.71 4.84 -4.48
CA SER A 40 11.71 6.07 -5.28
C SER A 40 10.35 6.74 -5.33
N ARG A 41 9.25 5.97 -5.26
CA ARG A 41 7.89 6.46 -5.37
C ARG A 41 6.99 5.96 -4.23
N PRO A 42 6.02 6.77 -3.77
CA PRO A 42 4.99 6.35 -2.84
C PRO A 42 4.12 5.27 -3.48
N SER A 43 4.16 4.06 -2.93
CA SER A 43 3.36 2.92 -3.36
C SER A 43 2.63 2.36 -2.15
N ARG A 44 1.33 2.65 -2.05
CA ARG A 44 0.50 2.23 -0.92
C ARG A 44 0.42 0.71 -0.74
N PRO A 45 0.28 -0.09 -1.82
CA PRO A 45 0.25 -1.54 -1.68
C PRO A 45 1.58 -2.08 -1.14
N ALA A 46 2.70 -1.58 -1.67
CA ALA A 46 4.03 -2.00 -1.25
C ALA A 46 4.35 -1.57 0.20
N GLU A 47 4.02 -0.32 0.56
CA GLU A 47 4.18 0.18 1.93
C GLU A 47 3.36 -0.66 2.92
N LYS A 48 2.12 -1.01 2.57
CA LYS A 48 1.25 -1.85 3.39
C LYS A 48 1.81 -3.27 3.54
N ALA A 49 2.26 -3.90 2.45
CA ALA A 49 2.82 -5.25 2.51
C ALA A 49 4.06 -5.33 3.42
N ILE A 50 4.93 -4.32 3.37
CA ILE A 50 6.11 -4.24 4.26
C ILE A 50 5.69 -4.01 5.71
N ALA A 51 4.72 -3.11 5.94
CA ALA A 51 4.20 -2.81 7.27
C ALA A 51 3.55 -4.03 7.93
N GLU A 52 2.72 -4.77 7.17
CA GLU A 52 2.03 -5.97 7.61
C GLU A 52 3.01 -7.12 7.88
N PHE A 53 4.07 -7.24 7.08
CA PHE A 53 5.11 -8.26 7.29
C PHE A 53 5.99 -7.98 8.52
N LEU A 54 6.34 -6.71 8.76
CA LEU A 54 7.15 -6.30 9.90
C LEU A 54 6.33 -6.07 11.18
N ASP A 55 5.01 -6.14 11.10
CA ASP A 55 4.06 -5.74 12.15
C ASP A 55 4.32 -4.31 12.69
N VAL A 56 4.74 -3.41 11.80
CA VAL A 56 5.09 -2.03 12.11
C VAL A 56 4.24 -1.09 11.26
N PRO A 57 3.65 -0.03 11.82
CA PRO A 57 2.88 0.93 11.04
C PRO A 57 3.69 1.52 9.88
N ALA A 58 3.09 1.62 8.70
CA ALA A 58 3.72 2.26 7.54
C ALA A 58 4.15 3.72 7.81
N ALA A 59 3.49 4.40 8.76
CA ALA A 59 3.86 5.74 9.20
C ALA A 59 5.20 5.78 9.95
N GLU A 60 5.56 4.72 10.68
CA GLU A 60 6.85 4.61 11.35
C GLU A 60 7.97 4.22 10.39
N LEU A 61 7.67 3.37 9.41
CA LEU A 61 8.62 2.96 8.38
C LEU A 61 8.92 4.08 7.38
N PHE A 62 7.91 4.89 7.06
CA PHE A 62 7.99 5.96 6.07
C PHE A 62 7.49 7.30 6.64
N PRO A 63 8.19 7.88 7.63
CA PRO A 63 7.74 9.09 8.32
C PRO A 63 7.61 10.30 7.38
N THR A 64 8.39 10.36 6.31
CA THR A 64 8.32 11.45 5.31
C THR A 64 7.06 11.41 4.45
N ARG A 65 6.37 10.26 4.35
CA ARG A 65 5.20 10.05 3.45
C ARG A 65 3.86 10.15 4.15
N TYR A 66 3.87 10.14 5.47
CA TYR A 66 2.70 10.23 6.34
C TYR A 66 2.81 11.51 7.18
N PRO A 67 1.71 12.21 7.49
CA PRO A 67 0.32 11.83 7.26
C PRO A 67 -0.10 11.97 5.80
N ILE A 68 -0.91 11.01 5.32
CA ILE A 68 -1.54 11.09 4.01
C ILE A 68 -2.58 12.21 4.08
N ARG A 69 -2.21 13.40 3.62
CA ARG A 69 -3.22 14.42 3.36
C ARG A 69 -4.01 13.95 2.15
N LYS A 70 -5.26 13.53 2.36
CA LYS A 70 -6.21 13.41 1.26
C LYS A 70 -6.38 14.81 0.70
N SER A 71 -5.80 15.09 -0.47
CA SER A 71 -6.23 16.21 -1.28
C SER A 71 -7.61 15.86 -1.83
N SER A 72 -8.64 15.82 -0.97
CA SER A 72 -10.01 15.69 -1.45
C SER A 72 -10.36 17.02 -2.09
N LEU A 73 -10.03 17.13 -3.37
CA LEU A 73 -10.53 18.16 -4.27
C LEU A 73 -11.91 17.75 -4.83
N LEU A 74 -12.41 16.56 -4.47
CA LEU A 74 -13.69 16.06 -4.92
C LEU A 74 -14.79 16.65 -4.03
N SER A 75 -15.72 17.38 -4.64
CA SER A 75 -16.97 17.75 -3.98
C SER A 75 -17.72 16.48 -3.54
N ALA A 76 -18.50 16.57 -2.47
CA ALA A 76 -19.32 15.45 -1.97
C ALA A 76 -20.21 14.83 -3.07
N GLU A 77 -20.63 15.65 -4.04
CA GLU A 77 -21.41 15.22 -5.20
C GLU A 77 -20.62 14.27 -6.13
N ASN A 78 -19.35 14.57 -6.39
CA ASN A 78 -18.49 13.70 -7.20
C ASN A 78 -18.16 12.38 -6.47
N GLU A 79 -17.99 12.42 -5.14
CA GLU A 79 -17.82 11.21 -4.33
C GLU A 79 -19.06 10.32 -4.40
N ALA A 80 -20.27 10.90 -4.31
CA ALA A 80 -21.54 10.17 -4.43
C ALA A 80 -21.74 9.58 -5.84
N ARG A 81 -21.35 10.31 -6.90
CA ARG A 81 -21.42 9.81 -8.28
C ARG A 81 -20.50 8.58 -8.47
N ILE A 82 -19.25 8.65 -8.02
CA ILE A 82 -18.30 7.51 -8.10
C ILE A 82 -18.83 6.31 -7.31
N ALA A 83 -19.40 6.53 -6.12
CA ALA A 83 -19.99 5.47 -5.31
C ALA A 83 -21.18 4.80 -6.03
N ARG A 84 -22.06 5.59 -6.64
CA ARG A 84 -23.21 5.09 -7.42
C ARG A 84 -22.77 4.30 -8.64
N GLU A 85 -21.78 4.78 -9.39
CA GLU A 85 -21.23 4.06 -10.55
C GLU A 85 -20.57 2.73 -10.15
N LYS A 86 -19.85 2.71 -9.01
CA LYS A 86 -19.32 1.46 -8.47
C LYS A 86 -20.43 0.48 -8.08
N ALA A 87 -21.49 0.96 -7.43
CA ALA A 87 -22.63 0.13 -7.04
C ALA A 87 -23.38 -0.44 -8.27
N ALA A 88 -23.58 0.38 -9.31
CA ALA A 88 -24.18 -0.06 -10.56
C ALA A 88 -23.35 -1.17 -11.24
N ARG A 89 -22.03 -0.98 -11.37
CA ARG A 89 -21.13 -2.01 -11.92
C ARG A 89 -21.12 -3.31 -11.12
N LEU A 90 -21.37 -3.25 -9.80
CA LEU A 90 -21.49 -4.44 -8.97
C LEU A 90 -22.81 -5.18 -9.27
N SER A 91 -23.89 -4.44 -9.51
CA SER A 91 -25.20 -4.99 -9.84
C SER A 91 -25.22 -5.64 -11.23
N ASP A 92 -24.57 -5.04 -12.24
CA ASP A 92 -24.51 -5.59 -13.60
C ASP A 92 -23.76 -6.92 -13.68
N LYS A 93 -22.83 -7.18 -12.74
CA LYS A 93 -22.11 -8.47 -12.68
C LYS A 93 -22.97 -9.65 -12.20
N GLY A 94 -24.16 -9.41 -11.66
CA GLY A 94 -25.06 -10.47 -11.16
C GLY A 94 -26.14 -10.93 -12.15
N ALA A 95 -26.35 -10.21 -13.26
CA ALA A 95 -27.48 -10.45 -14.16
C ALA A 95 -27.16 -11.35 -15.39
N ALA A 96 -25.96 -11.90 -15.46
CA ALA A 96 -25.54 -12.83 -16.52
C ALA A 96 -25.43 -14.26 -15.96
N ALA A 97 -26.55 -14.87 -15.60
CA ALA A 97 -26.67 -16.29 -15.23
C ALA A 97 -27.91 -16.90 -15.87
#